data_AF-A0AAV6B1G1-F1
#
_entry.id   AF-A0AAV6B1G1-F1
#
_cell.length_a   1.000
_cell.length_b   1.000
_cell.length_c   1.000
_cell.angle_alpha   90.00
_cell.angle_beta   90.00
_cell.angle_gamma   90.00
#
_symmetry.space_group_name_H-M   'P 1'
#
loop_
_entity.id
_entity.type
_entity.pdbx_description
1 polymer ?
#
loop_
_entity_poly.entity_id
_entity_poly.type
_entity_poly.pdbx_seq_one_letter_code
_entity_poly.pdbx_strand_id
1 'polypeptide(L)'
;GYVGADVEDLVRELVRRADGDVERAQYGIIYIDEIDKIATASNVNGRDVSGRGVQTNLLKLMEETEVAARAPNDIAGQIQSMMDVQRGGGRKQPEVINTRHILFIVSGAFDGLEKIVRHRVRESVIGFSTQTQIPDDDILKEAQTRDFIDFGFEPEFIGRLPVRVHCHPLNTDDLFHILKNSEGSIIRQYEQDFAAYGIEVLFQDDGLRRIAELAADEKTGARGLMTVCERVFRDFKFELPSTVVKQIVVTRAVVDDSGSALKALLAEQAQQERAVMAQVVHEFAQRFSESFGLTLKVSGDAAEHLVFLAMEQGKTVRDLCAERFKDFQFGLKLIAQNTSRTEFVIDRAVVDAPDKALSEWVVASYRQQNSSATE
;
A
#
# COMPACT_ATOMS: atom_id res chain seq x y z
N GLY A 1 0.56 -28.25 3.93
CA GLY A 1 1.05 -29.03 2.79
C GLY A 1 2.55 -28.96 2.68
N TYR A 2 3.25 -30.03 3.03
CA TYR A 2 4.62 -30.32 2.61
C TYR A 2 4.72 -31.84 2.50
N VAL A 3 4.88 -32.35 1.28
CA VAL A 3 5.12 -33.78 1.06
C VAL A 3 6.49 -34.10 1.65
N GLY A 4 6.53 -34.84 2.75
CA GLY A 4 7.77 -35.32 3.37
C GLY A 4 8.20 -34.64 4.68
N ALA A 5 7.44 -33.68 5.22
CA ALA A 5 7.66 -33.18 6.58
C ALA A 5 6.93 -34.09 7.60
N ASP A 6 7.61 -34.45 8.67
CA ASP A 6 7.01 -35.21 9.76
C ASP A 6 6.18 -34.25 10.62
N VAL A 7 5.06 -34.73 11.16
CA VAL A 7 4.23 -33.94 12.09
C VAL A 7 5.04 -33.56 13.33
N GLU A 8 6.01 -34.39 13.72
CA GLU A 8 6.98 -34.09 14.78
C GLU A 8 7.86 -32.85 14.49
N ASP A 9 8.03 -32.46 13.23
CA ASP A 9 8.81 -31.27 12.86
C ASP A 9 8.17 -29.99 13.39
N LEU A 10 6.85 -29.97 13.67
CA LEU A 10 6.18 -28.86 14.35
C LEU A 10 6.78 -28.59 15.73
N VAL A 11 7.07 -29.67 16.47
CA VAL A 11 7.63 -29.60 17.81
C VAL A 11 9.12 -29.24 17.74
N ARG A 12 9.86 -29.77 16.76
CA ARG A 12 11.27 -29.40 16.53
C ARG A 12 11.42 -27.94 16.14
N GLU A 13 10.52 -27.41 15.32
CA GLU A 13 10.48 -25.99 14.98
C GLU A 13 10.23 -25.13 16.20
N LEU A 14 9.34 -25.57 17.10
CA LEU A 14 9.07 -24.88 18.36
C LEU A 14 10.33 -24.78 19.24
N VAL A 15 11.09 -25.87 19.36
CA VAL A 15 12.39 -25.88 20.05
C VAL A 15 13.39 -24.95 19.37
N ARG A 16 13.46 -24.96 18.03
CA ARG A 16 14.33 -24.05 17.28
C ARG A 16 13.99 -22.58 17.52
N ARG A 17 12.70 -22.25 17.58
CA ARG A 17 12.19 -20.90 17.88
C ARG A 17 12.42 -20.49 19.34
N ALA A 18 12.62 -21.46 20.23
CA ALA A 18 13.03 -21.25 21.60
C ALA A 18 14.57 -21.27 21.77
N ASP A 19 15.34 -21.10 20.68
CA ASP A 19 16.81 -21.10 20.68
C ASP A 19 17.43 -22.39 21.27
N GLY A 20 16.71 -23.52 21.15
CA GLY A 20 17.12 -24.81 21.70
C GLY A 20 16.70 -25.06 23.15
N ASP A 21 16.01 -24.11 23.79
CA ASP A 21 15.49 -24.28 25.14
C ASP A 21 14.26 -25.19 25.15
N VAL A 22 14.48 -26.45 25.55
CA VAL A 22 13.43 -27.47 25.62
C VAL A 22 12.40 -27.14 26.69
N GLU A 23 12.81 -26.69 27.88
CA GLU A 23 11.88 -26.37 28.98
C GLU A 23 10.92 -25.26 28.58
N ARG A 24 11.43 -24.21 27.94
CA ARG A 24 10.60 -23.12 27.41
C ARG A 24 9.69 -23.59 26.28
N ALA A 25 10.19 -24.43 25.38
CA ALA A 25 9.41 -24.93 24.25
C ALA A 25 8.21 -25.79 24.67
N GLN A 26 8.25 -26.49 25.82
CA GLN A 26 7.12 -27.31 26.29
C GLN A 26 5.86 -26.48 26.59
N TYR A 27 6.01 -25.18 26.86
CA TYR A 27 4.90 -24.24 27.11
C TYR A 27 4.57 -23.37 25.88
N GLY A 28 5.04 -23.76 24.70
CA GLY A 28 4.81 -23.03 23.47
C GLY A 28 3.41 -23.23 22.88
N ILE A 29 3.16 -22.53 21.77
CA ILE A 29 1.91 -22.58 21.02
C ILE A 29 2.22 -23.08 19.61
N ILE A 30 1.48 -24.09 19.15
CA ILE A 30 1.50 -24.56 17.77
C ILE A 30 0.19 -24.14 17.11
N TYR A 31 0.30 -23.31 16.07
CA TYR A 31 -0.83 -22.88 15.24
C TYR A 31 -0.79 -23.63 13.90
N ILE A 32 -1.89 -24.31 13.55
CA ILE A 32 -2.03 -25.07 12.30
C ILE A 32 -3.17 -24.46 11.51
N ASP A 33 -2.84 -23.83 10.39
CA ASP A 33 -3.83 -23.32 9.45
C ASP A 33 -4.28 -24.36 8.43
N GLU A 34 -5.42 -24.10 7.79
CA GLU A 34 -6.01 -24.95 6.74
C GLU A 34 -6.24 -26.41 7.19
N ILE A 35 -6.61 -26.63 8.46
CA ILE A 35 -6.89 -27.95 9.02
C ILE A 35 -8.06 -28.65 8.30
N ASP A 36 -8.97 -27.88 7.68
CA ASP A 36 -10.07 -28.43 6.88
C ASP A 36 -9.57 -29.23 5.67
N LYS A 37 -8.35 -28.97 5.18
CA LYS A 37 -7.80 -29.67 4.00
C LYS A 37 -7.33 -31.10 4.28
N ILE A 38 -7.20 -31.50 5.55
CA ILE A 38 -6.86 -32.88 5.92
C ILE A 38 -8.11 -33.73 6.23
N ALA A 39 -9.32 -33.13 6.18
CA ALA A 39 -10.56 -33.87 6.25
C ALA A 39 -10.72 -34.77 5.02
N THR A 40 -11.11 -36.02 5.24
CA THR A 40 -11.26 -36.99 4.15
C THR A 40 -12.56 -36.76 3.42
N ALA A 41 -12.52 -36.51 2.11
CA ALA A 41 -13.72 -36.36 1.31
C ALA A 41 -14.55 -37.67 1.35
N SER A 42 -15.80 -37.58 1.79
CA SER A 42 -16.72 -38.71 1.96
C SER A 42 -17.07 -39.48 0.67
N ASN A 43 -16.71 -38.95 -0.51
CA ASN A 43 -17.15 -39.46 -1.82
C ASN A 43 -16.03 -40.00 -2.74
N VAL A 44 -14.78 -40.12 -2.28
CA VAL A 44 -13.70 -40.67 -3.13
C VAL A 44 -13.53 -42.16 -2.84
N ASN A 45 -13.90 -43.01 -3.80
CA ASN A 45 -13.76 -44.49 -3.76
C ASN A 45 -12.30 -45.00 -3.76
N GLY A 46 -11.35 -44.23 -3.24
CA GLY A 46 -9.97 -44.62 -3.00
C GLY A 46 -9.65 -44.51 -1.50
N ARG A 47 -8.76 -45.37 -1.00
CA ARG A 47 -8.19 -45.17 0.34
C ARG A 47 -7.40 -43.86 0.31
N ASP A 48 -7.99 -42.78 0.82
CA ASP A 48 -7.25 -41.56 1.10
C ASP A 48 -6.32 -41.81 2.29
N VAL A 49 -5.07 -42.14 1.97
CA VAL A 49 -4.02 -42.48 2.95
C VAL A 49 -3.36 -41.21 3.50
N SER A 50 -3.53 -40.07 2.81
CA SER A 50 -2.79 -38.84 3.13
C SER A 50 -3.50 -38.05 4.24
N GLY A 51 -4.80 -37.76 4.11
CA GLY A 51 -5.53 -36.97 5.10
C GLY A 51 -5.63 -37.66 6.47
N ARG A 52 -6.12 -38.91 6.50
CA ARG A 52 -6.24 -39.69 7.75
C ARG A 52 -4.91 -39.98 8.43
N GLY A 53 -3.86 -40.23 7.64
CA GLY A 53 -2.51 -40.44 8.17
C GLY A 53 -2.00 -39.20 8.92
N VAL A 54 -2.24 -38.02 8.37
CA VAL A 54 -1.89 -36.74 9.01
C VAL A 54 -2.71 -36.52 10.28
N GLN A 55 -4.03 -36.74 10.26
CA GLN A 55 -4.88 -36.63 11.45
C GLN A 55 -4.40 -37.57 12.57
N THR A 56 -4.08 -38.83 12.24
CA THR A 56 -3.59 -39.83 13.20
C THR A 56 -2.24 -39.43 13.81
N ASN A 57 -1.32 -38.88 13.00
CA ASN A 57 -0.02 -38.44 13.50
C ASN A 57 -0.11 -37.17 14.36
N LEU A 58 -1.00 -36.23 14.00
CA LEU A 58 -1.29 -35.07 14.84
C LEU A 58 -1.91 -35.48 16.17
N LEU A 59 -2.80 -36.48 16.16
CA LEU A 59 -3.40 -37.01 17.39
C LEU A 59 -2.32 -37.43 18.38
N LYS A 60 -1.30 -38.20 17.96
CA LYS A 60 -0.17 -38.59 18.85
C LYS A 60 0.45 -37.40 19.57
N LEU A 61 0.70 -36.30 18.86
CA LEU A 61 1.26 -35.10 19.48
C LEU A 61 0.33 -34.45 20.52
N MET A 62 -0.98 -34.59 20.36
CA MET A 62 -2.00 -34.08 21.27
C MET A 62 -2.29 -35.01 22.45
N GLU A 63 -1.74 -36.23 22.47
CA GLU A 63 -1.96 -37.27 23.49
C GLU A 63 -0.83 -37.40 24.51
N GLU A 64 -0.06 -36.34 24.74
CA GLU A 64 1.14 -36.36 25.61
C GLU A 64 2.19 -37.37 25.07
N THR A 65 2.99 -36.91 24.11
CA THR A 65 4.05 -37.72 23.49
C THR A 65 5.43 -37.12 23.77
N GLU A 66 6.41 -38.00 23.89
CA GLU A 66 7.83 -37.67 23.94
C GLU A 66 8.39 -37.59 22.52
N VAL A 67 8.79 -36.39 22.07
CA VAL A 67 9.39 -36.16 20.75
C VAL A 67 10.86 -35.83 20.91
N ALA A 68 11.72 -36.41 20.08
CA ALA A 68 13.13 -36.05 20.05
C ALA A 68 13.30 -34.60 19.53
N ALA A 69 13.93 -33.75 20.34
CA ALA A 69 14.13 -32.33 20.06
C ALA A 69 15.01 -32.06 18.81
N ARG A 70 15.73 -33.08 18.33
CA ARG A 70 16.54 -33.02 17.10
C ARG A 70 16.13 -34.12 16.14
N ALA A 71 16.09 -33.81 14.86
CA ALA A 71 15.84 -34.81 13.82
C ALA A 71 17.01 -35.82 13.76
N PRO A 72 16.75 -37.12 13.55
CA PRO A 72 17.81 -38.13 13.41
C PRO A 72 18.82 -37.81 12.30
N ASN A 73 18.39 -37.10 11.26
CA ASN A 73 19.17 -36.78 10.07
C ASN A 73 19.84 -35.39 10.10
N ASP A 74 19.78 -34.68 11.23
CA ASP A 74 20.43 -33.37 11.35
C ASP A 74 21.96 -33.52 11.42
N ILE A 75 22.63 -33.31 10.29
CA ILE A 75 24.09 -33.39 10.14
C ILE A 75 24.78 -32.41 11.09
N ALA A 76 24.21 -31.23 11.35
CA ALA A 76 24.78 -30.26 12.29
C ALA A 76 24.69 -30.77 13.73
N GLY A 77 23.54 -31.32 14.12
CA GLY A 77 23.35 -32.01 15.39
C GLY A 77 24.27 -33.22 15.57
N GLN A 78 24.51 -34.01 14.52
CA GLN A 78 25.43 -35.14 14.52
C GLN A 78 26.89 -34.70 14.65
N ILE A 79 27.31 -33.65 13.94
CA ILE A 79 28.66 -33.07 14.04
C ILE A 79 28.91 -32.47 15.43
N GLN A 80 27.92 -31.77 15.99
CA GLN A 80 27.99 -31.25 17.36
C GLN A 80 28.14 -32.38 18.39
N SER A 81 27.35 -33.45 18.22
CA SER A 81 27.40 -34.64 19.07
C SER A 81 28.75 -35.38 18.94
N MET A 82 29.32 -35.44 17.73
CA MET A 82 30.64 -36.00 17.49
C MET A 82 31.75 -35.15 18.11
N MET A 83 31.68 -33.82 18.02
CA MET A 83 32.64 -32.91 18.65
C MET A 83 32.59 -32.98 20.18
N ASP A 84 31.40 -33.09 20.77
CA ASP A 84 31.21 -33.23 22.21
C ASP A 84 31.82 -34.56 22.74
N VAL A 85 31.66 -35.65 21.97
CA VAL A 85 32.29 -36.96 22.26
C VAL A 85 33.81 -36.89 22.12
N GLN A 86 34.33 -36.20 21.11
CA GLN A 86 35.77 -36.08 20.87
C GLN A 86 36.48 -35.21 21.93
N ARG A 87 35.75 -34.30 22.59
CA ARG A 87 36.24 -33.48 23.72
C ARG A 87 36.13 -34.17 25.09
N GLY A 88 35.84 -35.48 25.13
CA GLY A 88 35.74 -36.26 26.37
C GLY A 88 34.41 -36.11 27.12
N GLY A 89 33.43 -35.39 26.55
CA GLY A 89 32.06 -35.41 27.01
C GLY A 89 31.38 -36.72 26.61
N GLY A 90 30.57 -37.31 27.49
CA GLY A 90 29.75 -38.47 27.10
C GLY A 90 28.81 -38.13 25.95
N ARG A 91 28.30 -39.16 25.25
CA ARG A 91 27.26 -39.01 24.22
C ARG A 91 26.03 -38.39 24.91
N LYS A 92 25.76 -37.10 24.71
CA LYS A 92 24.56 -36.45 25.24
C LYS A 92 23.35 -37.16 24.63
N GLN A 93 22.46 -37.65 25.48
CA GLN A 93 21.21 -38.22 25.01
C GLN A 93 20.44 -37.15 24.22
N PRO A 94 19.74 -37.52 23.13
CA PRO A 94 18.88 -36.57 22.45
C PRO A 94 17.89 -36.02 23.48
N GLU A 95 17.89 -34.70 23.65
CA GLU A 95 16.90 -34.06 24.52
C GLU A 95 15.51 -34.36 23.98
N VAL A 96 14.60 -34.72 24.88
CA VAL A 96 13.23 -35.12 24.56
C VAL A 96 12.31 -34.03 25.08
N ILE A 97 11.35 -33.64 24.26
CA ILE A 97 10.30 -32.68 24.60
C ILE A 97 8.97 -33.42 24.77
N ASN A 98 8.36 -33.25 25.94
CA ASN A 98 7.00 -33.70 26.21
C ASN A 98 5.99 -32.64 25.72
N THR A 99 4.98 -33.07 24.94
CA THR A 99 3.98 -32.19 24.31
C THR A 99 2.78 -31.83 25.19
N ARG A 100 2.66 -32.36 26.42
CA ARG A 100 1.51 -32.19 27.34
C ARG A 100 1.09 -30.74 27.56
N HIS A 101 2.05 -29.81 27.60
CA HIS A 101 1.82 -28.40 27.91
C HIS A 101 1.77 -27.48 26.68
N ILE A 102 1.93 -28.04 25.48
CA ILE A 102 1.89 -27.27 24.25
C ILE A 102 0.42 -26.99 23.90
N LEU A 103 0.10 -25.71 23.69
CA LEU A 103 -1.23 -25.32 23.22
C LEU A 103 -1.32 -25.50 21.70
N PHE A 104 -2.24 -26.35 21.26
CA PHE A 104 -2.58 -26.50 19.85
C PHE A 104 -3.77 -25.61 19.49
N ILE A 105 -3.57 -24.73 18.51
CA ILE A 105 -4.63 -23.93 17.89
C ILE A 105 -4.72 -24.36 16.43
N VAL A 106 -5.90 -24.74 15.98
CA VAL A 106 -6.15 -25.12 14.59
C VAL A 106 -7.19 -24.18 13.98
N SER A 107 -7.02 -23.85 12.70
CA SER A 107 -7.95 -23.02 11.94
C SER A 107 -8.21 -23.60 10.57
N GLY A 108 -9.36 -23.23 9.99
CA GLY A 108 -9.77 -23.61 8.65
C GLY A 108 -11.02 -22.83 8.24
N ALA A 109 -11.29 -22.79 6.94
CA ALA A 109 -12.50 -22.15 6.40
C ALA A 109 -13.74 -23.06 6.48
N PHE A 110 -13.52 -24.39 6.50
CA PHE A 110 -14.57 -25.41 6.59
C PHE A 110 -15.71 -25.23 5.57
N ASP A 111 -15.34 -24.98 4.31
CA ASP A 111 -16.29 -24.75 3.21
C ASP A 111 -17.31 -25.90 3.11
N GLY A 112 -18.59 -25.58 3.26
CA GLY A 112 -19.68 -26.56 3.18
C GLY A 112 -20.09 -27.20 4.50
N LEU A 113 -19.35 -26.99 5.60
CA LEU A 113 -19.78 -27.40 6.94
C LEU A 113 -21.13 -26.80 7.31
N GLU A 114 -21.37 -25.54 6.92
CA GLU A 114 -22.67 -24.85 7.07
C GLU A 114 -23.85 -25.67 6.54
N LYS A 115 -23.67 -26.44 5.45
CA LYS A 115 -24.74 -27.22 4.81
C LYS A 115 -25.05 -28.46 5.63
N ILE A 116 -24.02 -29.10 6.18
CA ILE A 116 -24.13 -30.27 7.07
C ILE A 116 -24.88 -29.87 8.34
N VAL A 117 -24.43 -28.80 8.99
CA VAL A 117 -25.06 -28.26 10.20
C VAL A 117 -26.52 -27.89 9.94
N ARG A 118 -26.79 -27.18 8.83
CA ARG A 118 -28.15 -26.76 8.45
C ARG A 118 -29.08 -27.95 8.20
N HIS A 119 -28.61 -28.98 7.49
CA HIS A 119 -29.41 -30.18 7.22
C HIS A 119 -29.86 -30.83 8.53
N ARG A 120 -28.91 -31.07 9.43
CA ARG A 120 -29.13 -31.66 10.75
C ARG A 120 -30.03 -30.83 11.66
N VAL A 121 -29.84 -29.50 11.72
CA VAL A 121 -30.72 -28.63 12.50
C VAL A 121 -32.15 -28.70 11.97
N ARG A 122 -32.34 -28.70 10.65
CA ARG A 122 -33.67 -28.81 10.02
C ARG A 122 -34.34 -30.16 10.30
N GLU A 123 -33.61 -31.27 10.25
CA GLU A 123 -34.16 -32.59 10.57
C GLU A 123 -34.63 -32.68 12.02
N SER A 124 -33.93 -32.03 12.95
CA SER A 124 -34.32 -31.98 14.36
C SER A 124 -35.63 -31.22 14.63
N VAL A 125 -36.05 -30.33 13.71
CA VAL A 125 -37.24 -29.46 13.88
C VAL A 125 -38.53 -30.14 13.39
N ILE A 126 -38.45 -31.18 12.56
CA ILE A 126 -39.65 -31.88 12.04
C ILE A 126 -40.48 -32.54 13.18
N GLY A 127 -39.87 -32.79 14.34
CA GLY A 127 -40.53 -33.43 15.50
C GLY A 127 -41.16 -32.49 16.56
N PHE A 128 -40.88 -31.18 16.55
CA PHE A 128 -41.41 -30.23 17.54
C PHE A 128 -41.80 -28.90 16.90
N SER A 129 -43.04 -28.47 17.17
CA SER A 129 -43.64 -27.25 16.64
C SER A 129 -42.95 -25.98 17.16
N THR A 130 -41.96 -25.47 16.40
CA THR A 130 -41.58 -24.05 16.27
C THR A 130 -40.45 -23.95 15.24
N GLN A 131 -40.68 -23.33 14.08
CA GLN A 131 -39.64 -23.00 13.11
C GLN A 131 -38.91 -21.73 13.55
N THR A 132 -37.89 -21.85 14.40
CA THR A 132 -36.94 -20.76 14.62
C THR A 132 -35.93 -20.80 13.47
N GLN A 133 -36.00 -19.85 12.53
CA GLN A 133 -34.98 -19.71 11.50
C GLN A 133 -33.72 -19.11 12.15
N ILE A 134 -32.66 -19.91 12.23
CA ILE A 134 -31.33 -19.43 12.64
C ILE A 134 -30.77 -18.60 11.48
N PRO A 135 -30.28 -17.36 11.71
CA PRO A 135 -29.60 -16.57 10.70
C PRO A 135 -28.43 -17.34 10.07
N ASP A 136 -28.17 -17.14 8.78
CA ASP A 136 -27.10 -17.87 8.08
C ASP A 136 -25.72 -17.64 8.70
N ASP A 137 -25.44 -16.42 9.19
CA ASP A 137 -24.16 -16.07 9.83
C ASP A 137 -23.93 -16.76 11.18
N ASP A 138 -25.00 -17.30 11.79
CA ASP A 138 -24.95 -17.95 13.10
C ASP A 138 -25.01 -19.49 12.99
N ILE A 139 -25.21 -20.04 11.80
CA ILE A 139 -25.41 -21.49 11.64
C ILE A 139 -24.24 -22.31 12.17
N LEU A 140 -23.01 -21.80 12.01
CA LEU A 140 -21.79 -22.48 12.45
C LEU A 140 -21.62 -22.46 13.98
N LYS A 141 -22.31 -21.58 14.72
CA LYS A 141 -22.32 -21.61 16.19
C LYS A 141 -22.97 -22.87 16.74
N GLU A 142 -23.88 -23.47 15.96
CA GLU A 142 -24.54 -24.71 16.30
C GLU A 142 -23.71 -25.96 15.94
N ALA A 143 -22.48 -25.80 15.44
CA ALA A 143 -21.67 -26.93 14.99
C ALA A 143 -21.33 -27.90 16.14
N GLN A 144 -21.72 -29.17 15.97
CA GLN A 144 -21.51 -30.28 16.90
C GLN A 144 -20.44 -31.22 16.35
N THR A 145 -19.86 -32.06 17.21
CA THR A 145 -18.81 -33.01 16.82
C THR A 145 -19.22 -33.91 15.66
N ARG A 146 -20.48 -34.35 15.61
CA ARG A 146 -20.99 -35.16 14.50
C ARG A 146 -20.87 -34.47 13.14
N ASP A 147 -21.00 -33.15 13.06
CA ASP A 147 -20.93 -32.45 11.77
C ASP A 147 -19.51 -32.44 11.22
N PHE A 148 -18.51 -32.35 12.10
CA PHE A 148 -17.10 -32.44 11.72
C PHE A 148 -16.72 -33.87 11.29
N ILE A 149 -17.35 -34.89 11.90
CA ILE A 149 -17.21 -36.28 11.47
C ILE A 149 -17.82 -36.46 10.07
N ASP A 150 -19.05 -35.98 9.87
CA ASP A 150 -19.73 -36.00 8.56
C ASP A 150 -18.96 -35.19 7.51
N PHE A 151 -18.25 -34.14 7.93
CA PHE A 151 -17.36 -33.33 7.08
C PHE A 151 -16.08 -34.08 6.68
N GLY A 152 -15.62 -35.07 7.47
CA GLY A 152 -14.49 -35.93 7.13
C GLY A 152 -13.36 -36.02 8.16
N PHE A 153 -13.58 -35.56 9.40
CA PHE A 153 -12.61 -35.74 10.49
C PHE A 153 -12.82 -37.05 11.25
N GLU A 154 -11.72 -37.63 11.73
CA GLU A 154 -11.77 -38.78 12.62
C GLU A 154 -12.34 -38.38 14.00
N PRO A 155 -13.26 -39.16 14.60
CA PRO A 155 -13.87 -38.86 15.89
C PRO A 155 -12.87 -38.58 17.02
N GLU A 156 -11.77 -39.33 17.05
CA GLU A 156 -10.70 -39.21 18.03
C GLU A 156 -9.97 -37.88 17.90
N PHE A 157 -9.72 -37.44 16.66
CA PHE A 157 -9.04 -36.18 16.37
C PHE A 157 -9.88 -34.99 16.81
N ILE A 158 -11.14 -34.92 16.37
CA ILE A 158 -12.03 -33.82 16.76
C ILE A 158 -12.37 -33.84 18.26
N GLY A 159 -12.33 -35.01 18.90
CA GLY A 159 -12.48 -35.17 20.35
C GLY A 159 -11.39 -34.46 21.16
N ARG A 160 -10.18 -34.27 20.59
CA ARG A 160 -9.10 -33.50 21.20
C ARG A 160 -9.21 -31.99 20.98
N LEU A 161 -10.24 -31.52 20.26
CA LEU A 161 -10.52 -30.11 19.98
C LEU A 161 -11.88 -29.68 20.58
N PRO A 162 -12.00 -29.63 21.92
CA PRO A 162 -13.28 -29.34 22.58
C PRO A 162 -13.65 -27.86 22.54
N VAL A 163 -12.67 -26.96 22.44
CA VAL A 163 -12.89 -25.51 22.36
C VAL A 163 -13.03 -25.11 20.90
N ARG A 164 -14.15 -24.48 20.56
CA ARG A 164 -14.47 -24.04 19.19
C ARG A 164 -14.83 -22.56 19.22
N VAL A 165 -14.23 -21.82 18.30
CA VAL A 165 -14.48 -20.39 18.13
C VAL A 165 -14.93 -20.16 16.69
N HIS A 166 -16.03 -19.45 16.52
CA HIS A 166 -16.54 -19.03 15.22
C HIS A 166 -16.18 -17.57 14.97
N CYS A 167 -15.55 -17.29 13.83
CA CYS A 167 -15.25 -15.95 13.38
C CYS A 167 -16.36 -15.47 12.44
N HIS A 168 -16.95 -14.30 12.71
CA HIS A 168 -17.96 -13.71 11.84
C HIS A 168 -17.33 -13.22 10.52
N PRO A 169 -18.09 -13.22 9.42
CA PRO A 169 -17.65 -12.59 8.18
C PRO A 169 -17.38 -11.10 8.39
N LEU A 170 -16.38 -10.57 7.67
CA LEU A 170 -16.01 -9.15 7.75
C LEU A 170 -17.00 -8.29 6.97
N ASN A 171 -17.57 -7.29 7.63
CA ASN A 171 -18.37 -6.26 6.97
C ASN A 171 -17.51 -5.02 6.60
N THR A 172 -18.14 -4.04 5.95
CA THR A 172 -17.46 -2.80 5.52
C THR A 172 -16.85 -2.01 6.69
N ASP A 173 -17.52 -1.92 7.83
CA ASP A 173 -16.98 -1.21 9.00
C ASP A 173 -15.79 -1.96 9.60
N ASP A 174 -15.83 -3.29 9.64
CA ASP A 174 -14.69 -4.11 10.09
C ASP A 174 -13.47 -3.89 9.18
N LEU A 175 -13.67 -3.91 7.86
CA LEU A 175 -12.63 -3.65 6.88
C LEU A 175 -12.06 -2.23 7.00
N PHE A 176 -12.91 -1.23 7.23
CA PHE A 176 -12.47 0.14 7.51
C PHE A 176 -11.60 0.20 8.78
N HIS A 177 -12.01 -0.48 9.85
CA HIS A 177 -11.22 -0.56 11.07
C HIS A 177 -9.88 -1.28 10.87
N ILE A 178 -9.82 -2.33 10.05
CA ILE A 178 -8.57 -3.00 9.67
C ILE A 178 -7.63 -2.03 8.95
N LEU A 179 -8.13 -1.23 8.01
CA LEU A 179 -7.32 -0.23 7.30
C LEU A 179 -6.76 0.83 8.25
N LYS A 180 -7.61 1.36 9.13
CA LYS A 180 -7.30 2.51 9.98
C LYS A 180 -6.48 2.17 11.23
N ASN A 181 -6.82 1.07 11.90
CA ASN A 181 -6.33 0.79 13.26
C ASN A 181 -5.31 -0.35 13.33
N SER A 182 -5.23 -1.23 12.33
CA SER A 182 -4.31 -2.37 12.38
C SER A 182 -2.85 -1.92 12.30
N GLU A 183 -1.99 -2.49 13.14
CA GLU A 183 -0.57 -2.13 13.15
C GLU A 183 0.14 -2.48 11.84
N GLY A 184 -0.26 -3.60 11.24
CA GLY A 184 0.23 -4.09 9.94
C GLY A 184 -0.72 -3.77 8.79
N SER A 185 -1.50 -2.69 8.87
CA SER A 185 -2.46 -2.36 7.80
C SER A 185 -1.76 -2.14 6.46
N ILE A 186 -2.45 -2.51 5.38
CA ILE A 186 -1.97 -2.28 4.01
C ILE A 186 -1.75 -0.78 3.74
N ILE A 187 -2.54 0.10 4.37
CA ILE A 187 -2.41 1.56 4.22
C ILE A 187 -1.04 2.04 4.70
N ARG A 188 -0.55 1.54 5.85
CA ARG A 188 0.79 1.90 6.34
C ARG A 188 1.90 1.46 5.37
N GLN A 189 1.71 0.35 4.66
CA GLN A 189 2.64 -0.09 3.63
C GLN A 189 2.64 0.89 2.45
N TYR A 190 1.47 1.36 2.00
CA TYR A 190 1.41 2.39 0.95
C TYR A 190 1.99 3.74 1.41
N GLU A 191 1.73 4.17 2.64
CA GLU A 191 2.35 5.37 3.21
C GLU A 191 3.89 5.27 3.17
N GLN A 192 4.45 4.12 3.56
CA GLN A 192 5.89 3.86 3.49
C GLN A 192 6.43 3.81 2.06
N ASP A 193 5.72 3.15 1.14
CA ASP A 193 6.07 3.06 -0.27
C ASP A 193 6.18 4.45 -0.91
N PHE A 194 5.19 5.31 -0.71
CA PHE A 194 5.21 6.67 -1.23
C PHE A 194 6.24 7.56 -0.52
N ALA A 195 6.41 7.40 0.79
CA ALA A 195 7.42 8.13 1.55
C ALA A 195 8.85 7.82 1.07
N ALA A 196 9.12 6.60 0.57
CA ALA A 196 10.40 6.25 -0.03
C ALA A 196 10.72 7.09 -1.29
N TYR A 197 9.70 7.61 -1.99
CA TYR A 197 9.82 8.54 -3.10
C TYR A 197 9.73 10.01 -2.66
N GLY A 198 9.64 10.29 -1.35
CA GLY A 198 9.48 11.63 -0.81
C GLY A 198 8.09 12.23 -1.04
N ILE A 199 7.07 11.38 -1.14
CA ILE A 199 5.66 11.75 -1.31
C ILE A 199 4.91 11.40 -0.02
N GLU A 200 4.26 12.38 0.60
CA GLU A 200 3.36 12.18 1.72
C GLU A 200 1.95 11.81 1.21
N VAL A 201 1.38 10.74 1.76
CA VAL A 201 0.01 10.31 1.42
C VAL A 201 -0.86 10.46 2.65
N LEU A 202 -1.95 11.20 2.52
CA LEU A 202 -2.92 11.42 3.59
C LEU A 202 -4.23 10.72 3.26
N PHE A 203 -4.56 9.67 3.99
CA PHE A 203 -5.81 8.95 3.81
C PHE A 203 -6.92 9.57 4.65
N GLN A 204 -7.95 10.11 4.00
CA GLN A 204 -9.15 10.57 4.69
C GLN A 204 -10.09 9.41 5.00
N ASP A 205 -10.87 9.54 6.08
CA ASP A 205 -11.81 8.52 6.53
C ASP A 205 -12.81 8.11 5.44
N ASP A 206 -13.26 9.05 4.61
CA ASP A 206 -14.17 8.78 3.50
C ASP A 206 -13.51 7.96 2.38
N GLY A 207 -12.24 8.22 2.07
CA GLY A 207 -11.42 7.43 1.16
C GLY A 207 -11.20 6.01 1.67
N LEU A 208 -10.83 5.86 2.95
CA LEU A 208 -10.68 4.55 3.59
C LEU A 208 -11.99 3.76 3.61
N ARG A 209 -13.11 4.41 3.94
CA ARG A 209 -14.43 3.78 3.88
C ARG A 209 -14.76 3.33 2.48
N ARG A 210 -14.42 4.12 1.46
CA ARG A 210 -14.67 3.74 0.07
C ARG A 210 -13.86 2.52 -0.36
N ILE A 211 -12.59 2.44 0.05
CA ILE A 211 -11.76 1.23 -0.16
C ILE A 211 -12.40 0.02 0.51
N ALA A 212 -12.89 0.17 1.74
CA ALA A 212 -13.56 -0.90 2.48
C ALA A 212 -14.88 -1.35 1.83
N GLU A 213 -15.68 -0.43 1.30
CA GLU A 213 -16.89 -0.74 0.51
C GLU A 213 -16.54 -1.60 -0.70
N LEU A 214 -15.57 -1.14 -1.51
CA LEU A 214 -15.12 -1.86 -2.70
C LEU A 214 -14.54 -3.24 -2.36
N ALA A 215 -13.83 -3.38 -1.23
CA ALA A 215 -13.26 -4.64 -0.80
C ALA A 215 -14.31 -5.63 -0.28
N ALA A 216 -15.38 -5.14 0.34
CA ALA A 216 -16.51 -5.97 0.74
C ALA A 216 -17.20 -6.61 -0.48
N ASP A 217 -17.29 -5.87 -1.59
CA ASP A 217 -17.86 -6.38 -2.85
C ASP A 217 -17.01 -7.49 -3.50
N GLU A 218 -15.70 -7.52 -3.26
CA GLU A 218 -14.80 -8.59 -3.76
C GLU A 218 -15.06 -9.95 -3.09
N LYS A 219 -15.79 -10.01 -1.97
CA LYS A 219 -16.14 -11.25 -1.23
C LYS A 219 -14.95 -12.16 -0.89
N THR A 220 -13.77 -11.57 -0.67
CA THR A 220 -12.53 -12.27 -0.30
C THR A 220 -12.04 -11.89 1.11
N GLY A 221 -12.87 -11.17 1.88
CA GLY A 221 -12.52 -10.65 3.21
C GLY A 221 -11.40 -9.61 3.14
N ALA A 222 -10.55 -9.56 4.17
CA ALA A 222 -9.46 -8.58 4.26
C ALA A 222 -8.43 -8.70 3.12
N ARG A 223 -8.32 -9.86 2.45
CA ARG A 223 -7.47 -10.04 1.26
C ARG A 223 -7.91 -9.15 0.10
N GLY A 224 -9.21 -8.83 0.00
CA GLY A 224 -9.74 -7.92 -1.00
C GLY A 224 -9.20 -6.49 -0.90
N LEU A 225 -8.80 -6.06 0.31
CA LEU A 225 -8.23 -4.71 0.53
C LEU A 225 -6.97 -4.50 -0.30
N MET A 226 -6.11 -5.52 -0.40
CA MET A 226 -4.89 -5.44 -1.21
C MET A 226 -5.22 -5.30 -2.70
N THR A 227 -6.18 -6.08 -3.21
CA THR A 227 -6.64 -5.99 -4.61
C THR A 227 -7.18 -4.61 -4.94
N VAL A 228 -8.02 -4.04 -4.06
CA VAL A 228 -8.59 -2.70 -4.25
C VAL A 228 -7.52 -1.62 -4.20
N CYS A 229 -6.64 -1.64 -3.19
CA CYS A 229 -5.56 -0.67 -3.10
C CYS A 229 -4.64 -0.74 -4.32
N GLU A 230 -4.27 -1.93 -4.79
CA GLU A 230 -3.42 -2.07 -5.97
C GLU A 230 -4.10 -1.50 -7.23
N ARG A 231 -5.41 -1.73 -7.39
CA ARG A 231 -6.18 -1.12 -8.50
C ARG A 231 -6.21 0.41 -8.42
N VAL A 232 -6.36 0.97 -7.23
CA VAL A 232 -6.48 2.43 -7.02
C VAL A 232 -5.13 3.14 -7.17
N PHE A 233 -4.06 2.59 -6.57
CA PHE A 233 -2.78 3.28 -6.42
C PHE A 233 -1.73 2.92 -7.46
N ARG A 234 -1.97 1.93 -8.33
CA ARG A 234 -0.99 1.51 -9.36
C ARG A 234 -0.47 2.68 -10.18
N ASP A 235 -1.36 3.46 -10.78
CA ASP A 235 -0.96 4.54 -11.69
C ASP A 235 -0.31 5.69 -10.91
N PHE A 236 -0.76 5.97 -9.69
CA PHE A 236 -0.10 6.93 -8.80
C PHE A 236 1.33 6.50 -8.45
N LYS A 237 1.55 5.22 -8.14
CA LYS A 237 2.89 4.67 -7.87
C LYS A 237 3.81 4.74 -9.09
N PHE A 238 3.25 4.68 -10.29
CA PHE A 238 4.02 4.75 -11.53
C PHE A 238 4.37 6.20 -11.92
N GLU A 239 3.38 7.10 -11.92
CA GLU A 239 3.54 8.46 -12.43
C GLU A 239 4.21 9.39 -11.41
N LEU A 240 3.76 9.38 -10.14
CA LEU A 240 4.17 10.40 -9.17
C LEU A 240 5.67 10.45 -8.86
N PRO A 241 6.42 9.34 -8.78
CA PRO A 241 7.87 9.39 -8.56
C PRO A 241 8.63 10.19 -9.61
N SER A 242 8.05 10.36 -10.81
CA SER A 242 8.63 11.13 -11.92
C SER A 242 8.19 12.60 -11.93
N THR A 243 7.58 13.07 -10.84
CA THR A 243 6.98 14.41 -10.74
C THR A 243 7.50 15.17 -9.52
N VAL A 244 7.18 16.46 -9.44
CA VAL A 244 7.49 17.30 -8.28
C VAL A 244 6.48 17.17 -7.14
N VAL A 245 5.40 16.39 -7.32
CA VAL A 245 4.35 16.19 -6.32
C VAL A 245 4.97 15.70 -5.01
N LYS A 246 4.65 16.38 -3.90
CA LYS A 246 5.11 16.02 -2.56
C LYS A 246 4.02 15.49 -1.64
N GLN A 247 2.76 15.68 -2.00
CA GLN A 247 1.65 15.30 -1.15
C GLN A 247 0.46 14.90 -2.00
N ILE A 248 -0.24 13.85 -1.58
CA ILE A 248 -1.54 13.46 -2.12
C ILE A 248 -2.54 13.21 -0.98
N VAL A 249 -3.79 13.59 -1.19
CA VAL A 249 -4.88 13.33 -0.24
C VAL A 249 -5.84 12.34 -0.86
N VAL A 250 -5.98 11.18 -0.24
CA VAL A 250 -6.86 10.10 -0.70
C VAL A 250 -8.25 10.29 -0.09
N THR A 251 -9.18 10.74 -0.91
CA THR A 251 -10.59 10.95 -0.57
C THR A 251 -11.48 9.92 -1.29
N ARG A 252 -12.78 9.91 -1.00
CA ARG A 252 -13.74 9.06 -1.73
C ARG A 252 -13.66 9.29 -3.24
N ALA A 253 -13.56 10.54 -3.69
CA ALA A 253 -13.52 10.88 -5.12
C ALA A 253 -12.27 10.31 -5.82
N VAL A 254 -11.13 10.28 -5.13
CA VAL A 254 -9.89 9.69 -5.65
C VAL A 254 -10.02 8.17 -5.81
N VAL A 255 -10.72 7.51 -4.88
CA VAL A 255 -10.93 6.07 -4.93
C VAL A 255 -11.95 5.69 -6.01
N ASP A 256 -12.98 6.52 -6.23
CA ASP A 256 -14.01 6.28 -7.24
C ASP A 256 -13.49 6.47 -8.68
N ASP A 257 -12.63 7.46 -8.92
CA ASP A 257 -11.99 7.70 -10.22
C ASP A 257 -10.52 8.10 -10.06
N SER A 258 -9.67 7.09 -9.83
CA SER A 258 -8.23 7.25 -9.64
C SER A 258 -7.55 7.90 -10.86
N GLY A 259 -7.98 7.55 -12.06
CA GLY A 259 -7.40 8.06 -13.30
C GLY A 259 -7.67 9.55 -13.52
N SER A 260 -8.91 10.00 -13.32
CA SER A 260 -9.24 11.43 -13.41
C SER A 260 -8.59 12.23 -12.28
N ALA A 261 -8.54 11.68 -11.07
CA ALA A 261 -7.87 12.31 -9.94
C ALA A 261 -6.38 12.52 -10.19
N LEU A 262 -5.68 11.51 -10.73
CA LEU A 262 -4.26 11.62 -11.08
C LEU A 262 -4.04 12.69 -12.17
N LYS A 263 -4.85 12.71 -13.23
CA LYS A 263 -4.76 13.74 -14.27
C LYS A 263 -4.97 15.15 -13.72
N ALA A 264 -5.96 15.33 -12.85
CA ALA A 264 -6.24 16.61 -12.21
C ALA A 264 -5.06 17.07 -11.35
N LEU A 265 -4.47 16.16 -10.56
CA LEU A 265 -3.31 16.42 -9.73
C LEU A 265 -2.09 16.85 -10.58
N LEU A 266 -1.80 16.14 -11.67
CA LEU A 266 -0.70 16.49 -12.58
C LEU A 266 -0.95 17.83 -13.30
N ALA A 267 -2.20 18.11 -13.70
CA ALA A 267 -2.56 19.37 -14.35
C ALA A 267 -2.43 20.57 -13.40
N GLU A 268 -2.87 20.42 -12.15
CA GLU A 268 -2.74 21.46 -11.13
C GLU A 268 -1.26 21.78 -10.84
N GLN A 269 -0.42 20.75 -10.76
CA GLN A 269 1.03 20.93 -10.58
C GLN A 269 1.68 21.62 -11.77
N ALA A 270 1.36 21.21 -13.01
CA ALA A 270 1.88 21.89 -14.20
C ALA A 270 1.46 23.37 -14.26
N GLN A 271 0.27 23.70 -13.76
CA GLN A 271 -0.18 25.09 -13.64
C GLN A 271 0.60 25.85 -12.55
N GLN A 272 0.86 25.24 -11.39
CA GLN A 272 1.68 25.83 -10.33
C GLN A 272 3.11 26.08 -10.80
N GLU A 273 3.74 25.13 -11.49
CA GLU A 273 5.09 25.30 -12.06
C GLU A 273 5.14 26.48 -13.02
N ARG A 274 4.15 26.61 -13.92
CA ARG A 274 4.05 27.75 -14.84
C ARG A 274 3.89 29.08 -14.10
N ALA A 275 3.10 29.11 -13.03
CA ALA A 275 2.92 30.31 -12.23
C ALA A 275 4.23 30.74 -11.53
N VAL A 276 4.99 29.78 -10.99
CA VAL A 276 6.32 30.03 -10.41
C VAL A 276 7.30 30.53 -11.47
N MET A 277 7.31 29.91 -12.65
CA MET A 277 8.12 30.37 -13.80
C MET A 277 7.73 31.79 -14.24
N ALA A 278 6.45 32.13 -14.24
CA ALA A 278 5.98 33.49 -14.56
C ALA A 278 6.45 34.52 -13.53
N GLN A 279 6.57 34.14 -12.25
CA GLN A 279 7.18 34.99 -11.22
C GLN A 279 8.64 35.32 -11.51
N VAL A 280 9.42 34.38 -12.07
CA VAL A 280 10.81 34.63 -12.48
C VAL A 280 10.90 35.74 -13.53
N VAL A 281 9.91 35.85 -14.43
CA VAL A 281 9.83 36.96 -15.41
C VAL A 281 9.68 38.31 -14.70
N HIS A 282 8.82 38.38 -13.69
CA HIS A 282 8.59 39.61 -12.93
C HIS A 282 9.82 39.98 -12.09
N GLU A 283 10.51 38.99 -11.50
CA GLU A 283 11.76 39.21 -10.78
C GLU A 283 12.88 39.71 -11.72
N PHE A 284 12.95 39.19 -12.95
CA PHE A 284 13.84 39.73 -13.98
C PHE A 284 13.53 41.20 -14.26
N ALA A 285 12.26 41.55 -14.47
CA ALA A 285 11.85 42.92 -14.75
C ALA A 285 12.14 43.88 -13.58
N GLN A 286 11.96 43.42 -12.34
CA GLN A 286 12.32 44.18 -11.15
C GLN A 286 13.83 44.41 -11.06
N ARG A 287 14.65 43.36 -11.24
CA ARG A 287 16.12 43.49 -11.23
C ARG A 287 16.63 44.41 -12.35
N PHE A 288 16.03 44.31 -13.53
CA PHE A 288 16.31 45.22 -14.64
C PHE A 288 16.00 46.66 -14.21
N SER A 289 14.86 46.86 -13.55
CA SER A 289 14.43 48.18 -13.10
C SER A 289 15.39 48.80 -12.09
N GLU A 290 15.80 48.02 -11.09
CA GLU A 290 16.77 48.42 -10.06
C GLU A 290 18.15 48.72 -10.64
N SER A 291 18.61 47.91 -11.61
CA SER A 291 19.95 48.05 -12.19
C SER A 291 20.09 49.29 -13.10
N PHE A 292 19.00 49.68 -13.77
CA PHE A 292 19.04 50.73 -14.79
C PHE A 292 18.26 51.99 -14.43
N GLY A 293 17.55 52.02 -13.29
CA GLY A 293 16.79 53.19 -12.83
C GLY A 293 15.56 53.50 -13.69
N LEU A 294 15.01 52.48 -14.36
CA LEU A 294 13.83 52.57 -15.22
C LEU A 294 12.76 51.61 -14.69
N THR A 295 11.47 51.88 -14.86
CA THR A 295 10.40 50.97 -14.43
C THR A 295 9.99 50.08 -15.60
N LEU A 296 10.33 48.80 -15.54
CA LEU A 296 9.92 47.77 -16.50
C LEU A 296 8.82 46.90 -15.88
N LYS A 297 7.63 46.92 -16.47
CA LYS A 297 6.50 46.06 -16.05
C LYS A 297 6.20 45.06 -17.15
N VAL A 298 6.11 43.78 -16.80
CA VAL A 298 5.65 42.74 -17.71
C VAL A 298 4.19 42.42 -17.37
N SER A 299 3.35 42.40 -18.38
CA SER A 299 1.94 42.01 -18.23
C SER A 299 1.81 40.49 -18.01
N GLY A 300 0.70 40.04 -17.40
CA GLY A 300 0.51 38.63 -17.05
C GLY A 300 0.52 37.71 -18.28
N ASP A 301 -0.13 38.12 -19.37
CA ASP A 301 -0.15 37.41 -20.65
C ASP A 301 1.23 37.37 -21.31
N ALA A 302 2.02 38.45 -21.22
CA ALA A 302 3.40 38.48 -21.70
C ALA A 302 4.31 37.54 -20.88
N ALA A 303 4.12 37.49 -19.55
CA ALA A 303 4.89 36.60 -18.67
C ALA A 303 4.58 35.12 -18.96
N GLU A 304 3.31 34.76 -19.09
CA GLU A 304 2.91 33.41 -19.51
C GLU A 304 3.48 33.04 -20.89
N HIS A 305 3.47 33.99 -21.83
CA HIS A 305 4.00 33.76 -23.17
C HIS A 305 5.53 33.57 -23.16
N LEU A 306 6.27 34.30 -22.34
CA LEU A 306 7.70 34.10 -22.13
C LEU A 306 8.01 32.73 -21.53
N VAL A 307 7.21 32.27 -20.56
CA VAL A 307 7.35 30.91 -20.00
C VAL A 307 7.12 29.86 -21.08
N PHE A 308 6.07 30.00 -21.89
CA PHE A 308 5.79 29.09 -23.01
C PHE A 308 6.96 29.02 -24.00
N LEU A 309 7.48 30.18 -24.44
CA LEU A 309 8.63 30.24 -25.36
C LEU A 309 9.90 29.63 -24.75
N ALA A 310 10.11 29.79 -23.44
CA ALA A 310 11.27 29.24 -22.75
C ALA A 310 11.22 27.70 -22.76
N MET A 311 10.04 27.13 -22.49
CA MET A 311 9.81 25.69 -22.54
C MET A 311 9.98 25.13 -23.96
N GLU A 312 9.39 25.77 -24.98
CA GLU A 312 9.55 25.34 -26.38
C GLU A 312 11.00 25.36 -26.87
N GLN A 313 11.79 26.34 -26.42
CA GLN A 313 13.19 26.47 -26.80
C GLN A 313 14.15 25.67 -25.90
N GLY A 314 13.64 24.99 -24.87
CA GLY A 314 14.47 24.27 -23.90
C GLY A 314 15.43 25.17 -23.11
N LYS A 315 15.08 26.45 -22.92
CA LYS A 315 15.88 27.45 -22.20
C LYS A 315 15.27 27.75 -20.83
N THR A 316 16.09 28.23 -19.90
CA THR A 316 15.54 28.80 -18.66
C THR A 316 14.80 30.11 -18.96
N VAL A 317 13.76 30.41 -18.19
CA VAL A 317 13.01 31.68 -18.33
C VAL A 317 13.94 32.89 -18.21
N ARG A 318 14.94 32.81 -17.33
CA ARG A 318 15.92 33.86 -17.10
C ARG A 318 16.80 34.10 -18.33
N ASP A 319 17.32 33.04 -18.93
CA ASP A 319 18.18 33.14 -20.11
C ASP A 319 17.41 33.67 -21.31
N LEU A 320 16.16 33.20 -21.50
CA LEU A 320 15.29 33.72 -22.55
C LEU A 320 15.02 35.21 -22.37
N CYS A 321 14.70 35.67 -21.15
CA CYS A 321 14.48 37.08 -20.86
C CYS A 321 15.76 37.91 -21.12
N ALA A 322 16.92 37.43 -20.68
CA ALA A 322 18.20 38.11 -20.90
C ALA A 322 18.53 38.23 -22.39
N GLU A 323 18.26 37.20 -23.18
CA GLU A 323 18.47 37.21 -24.64
C GLU A 323 17.50 38.15 -25.36
N ARG A 324 16.19 38.03 -25.07
CA ARG A 324 15.13 38.81 -25.73
C ARG A 324 15.22 40.31 -25.42
N PHE A 325 15.66 40.67 -24.21
CA PHE A 325 15.69 42.06 -23.75
C PHE A 325 17.11 42.64 -23.61
N LYS A 326 18.12 42.01 -24.23
CA LYS A 326 19.54 42.42 -24.12
C LYS A 326 19.79 43.90 -24.47
N ASP A 327 19.07 44.42 -25.46
CA ASP A 327 19.26 45.77 -26.00
C ASP A 327 18.34 46.81 -25.36
N PHE A 328 17.38 46.38 -24.54
CA PHE A 328 16.40 47.27 -23.91
C PHE A 328 17.06 48.27 -22.96
N GLN A 329 18.16 47.90 -22.31
CA GLN A 329 18.90 48.82 -21.43
C GLN A 329 19.38 50.09 -22.18
N PHE A 330 19.77 49.93 -23.46
CA PHE A 330 20.30 51.04 -24.26
C PHE A 330 19.16 51.84 -24.86
N GLY A 331 18.18 51.15 -25.48
CA GLY A 331 17.05 51.82 -26.12
C GLY A 331 16.14 52.56 -25.14
N LEU A 332 15.84 51.97 -23.97
CA LEU A 332 14.97 52.61 -22.98
C LEU A 332 15.63 53.82 -22.30
N LYS A 333 16.95 53.78 -22.05
CA LYS A 333 17.70 54.97 -21.55
C LYS A 333 17.65 56.13 -22.53
N LEU A 334 17.77 55.85 -23.83
CA LEU A 334 17.69 56.87 -24.87
C LEU A 334 16.29 57.51 -24.91
N ILE A 335 15.24 56.70 -24.82
CA ILE A 335 13.85 57.18 -24.79
C ILE A 335 13.61 58.05 -23.54
N ALA A 336 14.10 57.62 -22.38
CA ALA A 336 13.96 58.37 -21.13
C ALA A 336 14.64 59.75 -21.21
N GLN A 337 15.81 59.84 -21.86
CA GLN A 337 16.49 61.12 -22.12
C GLN A 337 15.70 62.04 -23.04
N ASN A 338 15.05 61.49 -24.06
CA ASN A 338 14.34 62.28 -25.09
C ASN A 338 12.92 62.71 -24.67
N THR A 339 12.25 61.96 -23.77
CA THR A 339 10.80 62.11 -23.50
C THR A 339 10.44 62.22 -22.02
N SER A 340 11.41 62.15 -21.10
CA SER A 340 11.19 62.03 -19.65
C SER A 340 10.37 60.80 -19.21
N ARG A 341 10.05 59.88 -20.12
CA ARG A 341 9.32 58.64 -19.83
C ARG A 341 10.24 57.64 -19.14
N THR A 342 9.85 57.21 -17.94
CA THR A 342 10.62 56.25 -17.13
C THR A 342 9.92 54.90 -16.96
N GLU A 343 8.67 54.75 -17.40
CA GLU A 343 7.88 53.53 -17.27
C GLU A 343 7.55 52.89 -18.63
N PHE A 344 7.84 51.59 -18.73
CA PHE A 344 7.66 50.78 -19.94
C PHE A 344 6.94 49.48 -19.60
N VAL A 345 5.89 49.19 -20.36
CA VAL A 345 5.09 47.97 -20.21
C VAL A 345 5.43 47.02 -21.37
N ILE A 346 5.76 45.78 -21.03
CA ILE A 346 6.01 44.69 -21.95
C ILE A 346 4.71 43.88 -22.06
N ASP A 347 4.07 44.01 -23.21
CA ASP A 347 2.94 43.19 -23.62
C ASP A 347 3.40 42.03 -24.50
N ARG A 348 2.46 41.16 -24.87
CA ARG A 348 2.75 40.01 -25.74
C ARG A 348 3.36 40.41 -27.08
N ALA A 349 2.95 41.53 -27.68
CA ALA A 349 3.49 41.97 -28.97
C ALA A 349 4.96 42.38 -28.84
N VAL A 350 5.34 43.01 -27.72
CA VAL A 350 6.73 43.33 -27.40
C VAL A 350 7.57 42.06 -27.15
N VAL A 351 6.99 41.03 -26.53
CA VAL A 351 7.66 39.72 -26.38
C VAL A 351 7.94 39.06 -27.73
N ASP A 352 6.95 39.10 -28.63
CA ASP A 352 7.04 38.48 -29.96
C ASP A 352 8.13 39.14 -30.83
N ALA A 353 8.17 40.47 -30.83
CA ALA A 353 9.08 41.26 -31.67
C ALA A 353 9.80 42.38 -30.88
N PRO A 354 10.73 42.03 -29.97
CA PRO A 354 11.34 42.99 -29.03
C PRO A 354 12.16 44.07 -29.74
N ASP A 355 12.98 43.69 -30.72
CA ASP A 355 13.83 44.64 -31.47
C ASP A 355 13.01 45.63 -32.29
N LYS A 356 11.90 45.16 -32.87
CA LYS A 356 10.98 45.99 -33.64
C LYS A 356 10.27 47.00 -32.72
N ALA A 357 9.71 46.53 -31.61
CA ALA A 357 9.03 47.39 -30.64
C ALA A 357 9.99 48.45 -30.06
N LEU A 358 11.20 48.05 -29.68
CA LEU A 358 12.22 48.96 -29.17
C LEU A 358 12.60 50.01 -30.21
N SER A 359 12.82 49.60 -31.47
CA SER A 359 13.12 50.52 -32.57
C SER A 359 12.00 51.52 -32.81
N GLU A 360 10.74 51.07 -32.81
CA GLU A 360 9.57 51.94 -32.98
C GLU A 360 9.45 52.96 -31.83
N TRP A 361 9.68 52.53 -30.58
CA TRP A 361 9.67 53.44 -29.43
C TRP A 361 10.82 54.47 -29.49
N VAL A 362 12.01 54.06 -29.89
CA VAL A 362 13.15 54.97 -30.07
C VAL A 362 12.86 56.01 -31.15
N VAL A 363 12.34 55.60 -32.32
CA VAL A 363 11.98 56.51 -33.41
C VAL A 363 10.88 57.49 -32.99
N ALA A 364 9.88 57.01 -32.24
CA ALA A 364 8.82 57.87 -31.71
C ALA A 364 9.39 58.92 -30.73
N SER A 365 10.38 58.58 -29.90
CA SER A 365 11.00 59.50 -28.95
C SER A 365 11.64 60.72 -29.62
N TYR A 366 12.31 60.53 -30.76
CA TYR A 366 12.94 61.62 -31.52
C TYR A 366 11.92 62.54 -32.20
N ARG A 367 10.78 61.99 -32.65
CA ARG A 367 9.68 62.82 -33.20
C ARG A 367 9.09 63.74 -32.15
N GLN A 368 8.92 63.26 -30.92
CA GLN A 368 8.41 64.07 -29.81
C GLN A 368 9.39 65.18 -29.39
N GLN A 369 10.68 64.86 -29.35
CA GLN A 369 11.73 65.84 -29.05
C GLN A 369 11.80 66.98 -30.08
N ASN A 370 11.65 66.66 -31.37
CA ASN A 370 11.62 67.67 -32.44
C ASN A 370 10.35 68.54 -32.39
N SER A 371 9.18 67.97 -32.04
CA SER A 371 7.96 68.77 -31.85
C SER A 371 8.06 69.73 -30.65
N SER A 372 8.72 69.35 -29.55
CA SER A 372 8.93 70.23 -28.39
C SER A 372 10.01 71.29 -28.57
N ALA A 373 10.87 71.16 -29.59
CA ALA A 373 11.92 72.14 -29.90
C ALA A 373 11.51 73.18 -30.96
N THR A 374 10.29 73.06 -31.52
CA THR A 374 9.76 73.96 -32.55
C THR A 374 8.64 74.88 -32.02
N GLU A 375 8.32 74.80 -30.73
CA GLU A 375 7.57 75.80 -29.94
C GLU A 375 8.57 76.61 -29.11
#